data_AF-K5BSH2-F1
#
_entry.id   AF-K5BSH2-F1
#
_cell.length_a   1.000
_cell.length_b   1.000
_cell.length_c   1.000
_cell.angle_alpha   90.00
_cell.angle_beta   90.00
_cell.angle_gamma   90.00
#
_symmetry.space_group_name_H-M   'P 1'
#
loop_
_entity.id
_entity.type
_entity.pdbx_description
1 polymer ?
#
loop_
_entity_poly.entity_id
_entity_poly.type
_entity_poly.pdbx_seq_one_letter_code
_entity_poly.pdbx_strand_id
1 'polypeptide(L)'
;MEQDRAQEAQIYFSTPNDILRYLWYKKTGFLQIIEPKTIIRKTGRNNTHICGVLDKSRSAAQAKREELKLKYTRRECKMVALWLNNLTMAPEKACEIMHPKREMWVRMIRALRLAEYARKPEFGNLKELMDIFYRQAYTVWQGEVERNRLKADAEQTFALLKQRPGMFARSLFANMLWFGAEETLAAFKEVVHLLPARLVVTLGMYAESYFEPGRKRMVKPLGGNALLIEPHYLVGLYMEDQLKAMVKDVQDLCKEVVAARFASAAVESENKSMYIDPMLFHIPLSIGDRSETIQDTSCALQGTRFPVEGDKVRLFMQWGKGLPAQHLDMDLSCHITLPSTTPNKKGTAEYIELDLNELNRVGAEYVAFTCNAYSNGTISPNLVVGWMNSAYPMKISERTGVAYDPSCVQHQVRVSQSLQKGLVFGVLKVKEREIVWLEIPFGGQTILSLDTQTIEKYLDKLEAKTTVGELLAVKAQAQGLKLVDIPEADEIYTREWALNTAAVTKLLLGD
;
A
#
# COMPACT_ATOMS: atom_id res chain seq x y z
N MET A 1 -23.47 17.16 0.52
CA MET A 1 -24.56 17.09 -0.47
C MET A 1 -25.90 16.74 0.14
N GLU A 2 -26.00 15.70 0.96
CA GLU A 2 -27.28 15.27 1.56
C GLU A 2 -27.85 16.27 2.59
N GLN A 3 -26.99 17.09 3.20
CA GLN A 3 -27.37 18.14 4.15
C GLN A 3 -27.38 19.56 3.54
N ASP A 4 -27.25 19.71 2.22
CA ASP A 4 -27.22 21.02 1.52
C ASP A 4 -26.09 22.02 1.90
N ARG A 5 -25.07 21.56 2.62
CA ARG A 5 -23.90 22.36 3.04
C ARG A 5 -22.85 22.51 1.93
N ALA A 6 -23.27 22.93 0.74
CA ALA A 6 -22.43 22.99 -0.46
C ALA A 6 -21.30 24.03 -0.38
N GLN A 7 -21.57 25.17 0.27
CA GLN A 7 -20.60 26.25 0.45
C GLN A 7 -19.51 25.86 1.45
N GLU A 8 -19.87 25.09 2.48
CA GLU A 8 -18.90 24.61 3.47
C GLU A 8 -17.96 23.56 2.90
N ALA A 9 -18.40 22.77 1.91
CA ALA A 9 -17.52 21.82 1.23
C ALA A 9 -16.43 22.49 0.39
N GLN A 10 -16.66 23.72 -0.10
CA GLN A 10 -15.73 24.45 -0.97
C GLN A 10 -14.37 24.66 -0.30
N ILE A 11 -14.34 24.88 1.02
CA ILE A 11 -13.11 25.17 1.76
C ILE A 11 -12.12 23.99 1.74
N TYR A 12 -12.61 22.78 1.47
CA TYR A 12 -11.80 21.56 1.40
C TYR A 12 -11.31 21.26 -0.03
N PHE A 13 -11.71 22.05 -1.03
CA PHE A 13 -11.33 21.84 -2.42
C PHE A 13 -10.31 22.88 -2.88
N SER A 14 -9.04 22.48 -2.89
CA SER A 14 -7.95 23.31 -3.41
C SER A 14 -7.65 23.02 -4.87
N THR A 15 -7.97 21.82 -5.38
CA THR A 15 -7.66 21.41 -6.76
C THR A 15 -8.85 20.73 -7.44
N PRO A 16 -8.90 20.69 -8.79
CA PRO A 16 -9.90 19.90 -9.51
C PRO A 16 -9.90 18.42 -9.09
N ASN A 17 -8.72 17.85 -8.79
CA ASN A 17 -8.60 16.45 -8.40
C ASN A 17 -9.27 16.15 -7.05
N ASP A 18 -9.38 17.11 -6.14
CA ASP A 18 -10.08 16.92 -4.87
C ASP A 18 -11.60 16.81 -5.09
N ILE A 19 -12.12 17.65 -5.99
CA ILE A 19 -13.53 17.56 -6.44
C ILE A 19 -13.77 16.21 -7.12
N LEU A 20 -12.89 15.78 -8.02
CA LEU A 20 -13.01 14.48 -8.69
C LEU A 20 -12.97 13.31 -7.70
N ARG A 21 -12.03 13.33 -6.74
CA ARG A 21 -11.93 12.32 -5.68
C ARG A 21 -13.22 12.25 -4.87
N TYR A 22 -13.76 13.39 -4.44
CA TYR A 22 -15.00 13.43 -3.68
C TYR A 22 -16.18 12.83 -4.45
N LEU A 23 -16.37 13.26 -5.70
CA LEU A 23 -17.46 12.76 -6.55
C LEU A 23 -17.31 11.27 -6.85
N TRP A 24 -16.07 10.81 -7.05
CA TRP A 24 -15.78 9.41 -7.29
C TRP A 24 -15.96 8.54 -6.05
N TYR A 25 -15.54 9.04 -4.88
CA TYR A 25 -15.77 8.41 -3.59
C TYR A 25 -17.27 8.26 -3.32
N LYS A 26 -18.08 9.32 -3.49
CA LYS A 26 -19.54 9.23 -3.35
C LYS A 26 -20.15 8.16 -4.26
N LYS A 27 -19.57 7.97 -5.46
CA LYS A 27 -20.06 7.00 -6.44
C LYS A 27 -19.64 5.56 -6.16
N THR A 28 -18.45 5.35 -5.59
CA THR A 28 -17.79 4.03 -5.56
C THR A 28 -17.39 3.56 -4.16
N GLY A 29 -17.37 4.45 -3.17
CA GLY A 29 -16.80 4.21 -1.84
C GLY A 29 -15.27 4.25 -1.80
N PHE A 30 -14.57 4.43 -2.94
CA PHE A 30 -13.11 4.42 -2.98
C PHE A 30 -12.53 5.82 -2.76
N LEU A 31 -11.64 5.95 -1.77
CA LEU A 31 -10.93 7.20 -1.47
C LEU A 31 -10.00 7.62 -2.62
N GLN A 32 -9.56 6.66 -3.42
CA GLN A 32 -8.67 6.88 -4.56
C GLN A 32 -9.45 6.82 -5.88
N ILE A 33 -8.94 7.54 -6.87
CA ILE A 33 -9.51 7.52 -8.22
C ILE A 33 -9.04 6.26 -8.95
N ILE A 34 -9.87 5.22 -8.91
CA ILE A 34 -9.70 4.00 -9.71
C ILE A 34 -10.55 4.13 -10.98
N GLU A 35 -9.94 3.91 -12.15
CA GLU A 35 -10.64 4.05 -13.42
C GLU A 35 -11.83 3.06 -13.55
N PRO A 36 -12.96 3.49 -14.15
CA PRO A 36 -14.14 2.65 -14.32
C PRO A 36 -13.82 1.31 -15.02
N LYS A 37 -12.95 1.34 -16.04
CA LYS A 37 -12.53 0.13 -16.79
C LYS A 37 -11.85 -0.89 -15.87
N THR A 38 -11.04 -0.43 -14.92
CA THR A 38 -10.35 -1.28 -13.95
C THR A 38 -11.34 -1.92 -12.98
N ILE A 39 -12.30 -1.14 -12.45
CA ILE A 39 -13.36 -1.66 -11.57
C ILE A 39 -14.20 -2.72 -12.29
N ILE A 40 -14.67 -2.43 -13.50
CA ILE A 40 -15.50 -3.35 -14.31
C ILE A 40 -14.73 -4.65 -14.60
N ARG A 41 -13.47 -4.54 -15.05
CA ARG A 41 -12.63 -5.71 -15.32
C ARG A 41 -12.44 -6.56 -14.07
N LYS A 42 -12.23 -5.93 -12.92
CA LYS A 42 -12.03 -6.61 -11.65
C LYS A 42 -13.29 -7.32 -11.19
N THR A 43 -14.43 -6.65 -11.21
CA THR A 43 -15.73 -7.27 -10.89
C THR A 43 -16.03 -8.46 -11.80
N GLY A 44 -15.72 -8.35 -13.10
CA GLY A 44 -15.85 -9.47 -14.02
C GLY A 44 -14.97 -10.66 -13.65
N ARG A 45 -13.66 -10.45 -13.46
CA ARG A 45 -12.70 -11.51 -13.05
C ARG A 45 -13.09 -12.16 -11.73
N ASN A 46 -13.56 -11.36 -10.79
CA ASN A 46 -14.03 -11.82 -9.49
C ASN A 46 -15.33 -12.62 -9.58
N ASN A 47 -16.08 -12.56 -10.67
CA ASN A 47 -17.27 -13.40 -10.83
C ASN A 47 -17.02 -14.54 -11.82
N THR A 48 -15.76 -14.78 -12.18
CA THR A 48 -15.35 -15.97 -12.95
C THR A 48 -15.32 -17.19 -12.03
N HIS A 49 -15.90 -18.29 -12.50
CA HIS A 49 -15.90 -19.57 -11.82
C HIS A 49 -15.24 -20.65 -12.71
N ILE A 50 -14.55 -21.60 -12.10
CA ILE A 50 -13.91 -22.77 -12.74
C ILE A 50 -14.97 -23.58 -13.48
N CYS A 51 -16.15 -23.76 -12.86
CA CYS A 51 -17.31 -24.33 -13.52
C CYS A 51 -18.01 -23.26 -14.38
N GLY A 52 -18.01 -23.44 -15.69
CA GLY A 52 -18.58 -22.47 -16.63
C GLY A 52 -20.07 -22.17 -16.42
N VAL A 53 -20.86 -23.14 -15.92
CA VAL A 53 -22.29 -22.95 -15.62
C VAL A 53 -22.50 -21.94 -14.48
N LEU A 54 -21.54 -21.83 -13.57
CA LEU A 54 -21.58 -20.89 -12.46
C LEU A 54 -20.92 -19.55 -12.79
N ASP A 55 -20.30 -19.40 -13.97
CA ASP A 55 -19.60 -18.17 -14.36
C ASP A 55 -20.56 -16.99 -14.54
N LYS A 56 -20.41 -15.98 -13.69
CA LYS A 56 -21.20 -14.74 -13.68
C LYS A 56 -20.37 -13.54 -14.12
N SER A 57 -19.18 -13.75 -14.68
CA SER A 57 -18.23 -12.68 -15.03
C SER A 57 -18.82 -11.63 -15.96
N ARG A 58 -19.51 -12.06 -17.03
CA ARG A 58 -20.13 -11.15 -18.01
C ARG A 58 -21.28 -10.34 -17.42
N SER A 59 -22.20 -10.99 -16.72
CA SER A 59 -23.36 -10.33 -16.12
C SER A 59 -22.94 -9.38 -14.99
N ALA A 60 -21.99 -9.77 -14.15
CA ALA A 60 -21.44 -8.93 -13.11
C ALA A 60 -20.70 -7.71 -13.68
N ALA A 61 -19.91 -7.88 -14.75
CA ALA A 61 -19.24 -6.76 -15.42
C ALA A 61 -20.26 -5.78 -16.04
N GLN A 62 -21.34 -6.30 -16.62
CA GLN A 62 -22.42 -5.47 -17.18
C GLN A 62 -23.19 -4.73 -16.09
N ALA A 63 -23.57 -5.40 -15.01
CA ALA A 63 -24.23 -4.78 -13.86
C ALA A 63 -23.37 -3.67 -13.26
N LYS A 64 -22.05 -3.90 -13.10
CA LYS A 64 -21.13 -2.89 -12.59
C LYS A 64 -20.96 -1.71 -13.55
N ARG A 65 -20.96 -1.96 -14.86
CA ARG A 65 -20.94 -0.89 -15.88
C ARG A 65 -22.18 -0.01 -15.77
N GLU A 66 -23.35 -0.58 -15.57
CA GLU A 66 -24.61 0.15 -15.35
C GLU A 66 -24.58 0.95 -14.05
N GLU A 67 -24.10 0.35 -12.97
CA GLU A 67 -23.93 1.00 -11.67
C GLU A 67 -23.01 2.21 -11.77
N LEU A 68 -21.89 2.12 -12.50
CA LEU A 68 -20.91 3.20 -12.65
C LEU A 68 -21.34 4.36 -13.57
N LYS A 69 -22.54 4.30 -14.18
CA LYS A 69 -23.06 5.42 -14.97
C LYS A 69 -23.18 6.68 -14.11
N LEU A 70 -22.63 7.78 -14.61
CA LEU A 70 -22.67 9.08 -13.96
C LEU A 70 -24.06 9.69 -14.16
N LYS A 71 -24.78 9.90 -13.06
CA LYS A 71 -26.10 10.51 -13.04
C LYS A 71 -26.07 11.60 -11.98
N TYR A 72 -26.29 12.85 -12.40
CA TYR A 72 -26.29 14.02 -11.53
C TYR A 72 -27.56 14.84 -11.76
N THR A 73 -28.13 15.34 -10.68
CA THR A 73 -29.26 16.27 -10.73
C THR A 73 -28.80 17.66 -11.16
N ARG A 74 -29.72 18.51 -11.66
CA ARG A 74 -29.39 19.91 -12.02
C ARG A 74 -28.79 20.69 -10.85
N ARG A 75 -29.21 20.38 -9.62
CA ARG A 75 -28.68 20.98 -8.38
C ARG A 75 -27.21 20.61 -8.18
N GLU A 76 -26.90 19.31 -8.28
CA GLU A 76 -25.52 18.81 -8.16
C GLU A 76 -24.61 19.38 -9.26
N CYS A 77 -25.11 19.48 -10.50
CA CYS A 77 -24.36 20.08 -11.59
C CYS A 77 -23.99 21.54 -11.33
N LYS A 78 -24.96 22.37 -10.90
CA LYS A 78 -24.70 23.78 -10.56
C LYS A 78 -23.69 23.91 -9.42
N MET A 79 -23.82 23.05 -8.41
CA MET A 79 -22.93 23.03 -7.25
C MET A 79 -21.48 22.73 -7.64
N VAL A 80 -21.25 21.69 -8.45
CA VAL A 80 -19.88 21.35 -8.91
C VAL A 80 -19.32 22.42 -9.85
N ALA A 81 -20.15 23.02 -10.71
CA ALA A 81 -19.75 24.15 -11.54
C ALA A 81 -19.26 25.34 -10.68
N LEU A 82 -19.95 25.62 -9.57
CA LEU A 82 -19.54 26.65 -8.62
C LEU A 82 -18.20 26.30 -7.95
N TRP A 83 -18.02 25.03 -7.57
CA TRP A 83 -16.77 24.60 -6.94
C TRP A 83 -15.56 24.79 -7.86
N LEU A 84 -15.68 24.40 -9.12
CA LEU A 84 -14.62 24.57 -10.12
C LEU A 84 -14.37 26.04 -10.46
N ASN A 85 -15.42 26.86 -10.52
CA ASN A 85 -15.30 28.28 -10.81
C ASN A 85 -14.57 29.05 -9.68
N ASN A 86 -14.77 28.61 -8.44
CA ASN A 86 -14.23 29.26 -7.25
C ASN A 86 -12.85 28.71 -6.82
N LEU A 87 -12.19 27.93 -7.67
CA LEU A 87 -10.80 27.55 -7.45
C LEU A 87 -9.90 28.79 -7.59
N THR A 88 -8.97 28.97 -6.65
CA THR A 88 -8.07 30.13 -6.59
C THR A 88 -6.83 30.02 -7.49
N MET A 89 -6.78 29.03 -8.37
CA MET A 89 -5.62 28.75 -9.23
C MET A 89 -5.86 29.14 -10.68
N ALA A 90 -4.77 29.39 -11.40
CA ALA A 90 -4.80 29.66 -12.83
C ALA A 90 -5.44 28.48 -13.62
N PRO A 91 -6.29 28.75 -14.62
CA PRO A 91 -6.94 27.72 -15.42
C PRO A 91 -5.98 26.75 -16.14
N GLU A 92 -4.80 27.19 -16.57
CA GLU A 92 -3.74 26.36 -17.16
C GLU A 92 -3.22 25.35 -16.14
N LYS A 93 -3.02 25.80 -14.90
CA LYS A 93 -2.56 24.95 -13.81
C LYS A 93 -3.60 23.90 -13.43
N ALA A 94 -4.87 24.30 -13.40
CA ALA A 94 -5.98 23.38 -13.21
C ALA A 94 -6.03 22.32 -14.34
N CYS A 95 -5.83 22.72 -15.59
CA CYS A 95 -5.77 21.79 -16.72
C CYS A 95 -4.59 20.82 -16.64
N GLU A 96 -3.40 21.28 -16.22
CA GLU A 96 -2.25 20.42 -15.95
C GLU A 96 -2.60 19.34 -14.91
N ILE A 97 -3.29 19.72 -13.82
CA ILE A 97 -3.71 18.80 -12.75
C ILE A 97 -4.77 17.78 -13.26
N MET A 98 -5.64 18.20 -14.18
CA MET A 98 -6.65 17.35 -14.79
C MET A 98 -6.06 16.37 -15.83
N HIS A 99 -4.90 16.70 -16.41
CA HIS A 99 -4.28 15.97 -17.52
C HIS A 99 -4.11 14.45 -17.28
N PRO A 100 -3.60 13.96 -16.13
CA PRO A 100 -3.39 12.52 -15.91
C PRO A 100 -4.67 11.67 -15.97
N LYS A 101 -5.85 12.29 -15.77
CA LYS A 101 -7.18 11.64 -15.83
C LYS A 101 -8.11 12.35 -16.81
N ARG A 102 -7.56 12.88 -17.90
CA ARG A 102 -8.30 13.67 -18.90
C ARG A 102 -9.56 12.96 -19.41
N GLU A 103 -9.48 11.68 -19.75
CA GLU A 103 -10.63 10.91 -20.26
C GLU A 103 -11.76 10.77 -19.23
N MET A 104 -11.42 10.71 -17.95
CA MET A 104 -12.40 10.73 -16.87
C MET A 104 -13.04 12.12 -16.76
N TRP A 105 -12.23 13.17 -16.86
CA TRP A 105 -12.72 14.55 -16.88
C TRP A 105 -13.64 14.85 -18.05
N VAL A 106 -13.34 14.38 -19.26
CA VAL A 106 -14.25 14.51 -20.42
C VAL A 106 -15.63 13.94 -20.11
N ARG A 107 -15.69 12.77 -19.46
CA ARG A 107 -16.96 12.13 -19.04
C ARG A 107 -17.66 12.90 -17.93
N MET A 108 -16.90 13.39 -16.93
CA MET A 108 -17.43 14.20 -15.83
C MET A 108 -17.99 15.53 -16.33
N ILE A 109 -17.26 16.24 -17.19
CA ILE A 109 -17.68 17.50 -17.83
C ILE A 109 -19.01 17.31 -18.57
N ARG A 110 -19.15 16.21 -19.33
CA ARG A 110 -20.41 15.88 -20.01
C ARG A 110 -21.54 15.56 -19.04
N ALA A 111 -21.29 14.72 -18.03
CA ALA A 111 -22.30 14.30 -17.08
C ALA A 111 -22.81 15.45 -16.18
N LEU A 112 -21.90 16.35 -15.79
CA LEU A 112 -22.17 17.53 -14.98
C LEU A 112 -22.61 18.74 -15.81
N ARG A 113 -22.63 18.63 -17.15
CA ARG A 113 -23.01 19.69 -18.08
C ARG A 113 -22.19 20.97 -17.91
N LEU A 114 -20.92 20.86 -17.54
CA LEU A 114 -20.10 22.02 -17.17
C LEU A 114 -19.96 23.03 -18.32
N ALA A 115 -19.95 22.54 -19.57
CA ALA A 115 -19.93 23.40 -20.75
C ALA A 115 -21.20 24.27 -20.91
N GLU A 116 -22.36 23.83 -20.40
CA GLU A 116 -23.59 24.64 -20.39
C GLU A 116 -23.51 25.74 -19.32
N TYR A 117 -23.02 25.41 -18.13
CA TYR A 117 -22.85 26.38 -17.04
C TYR A 117 -21.78 27.43 -17.36
N ALA A 118 -20.68 27.02 -18.00
CA ALA A 118 -19.59 27.88 -18.47
C ALA A 118 -20.06 29.00 -19.43
N ARG A 119 -21.23 28.88 -20.06
CA ARG A 119 -21.77 29.94 -20.93
C ARG A 119 -22.42 31.08 -20.15
N LYS A 120 -22.75 30.88 -18.87
CA LYS A 120 -23.42 31.91 -18.08
C LYS A 120 -22.39 32.93 -17.56
N PRO A 121 -22.76 34.21 -17.44
CA PRO A 121 -21.85 35.27 -16.97
C PRO A 121 -21.24 35.00 -15.59
N GLU A 122 -21.99 34.34 -14.68
CA GLU A 122 -21.55 34.04 -13.31
C GLU A 122 -20.42 32.99 -13.23
N PHE A 123 -20.08 32.32 -14.34
CA PHE A 123 -19.10 31.22 -14.40
C PHE A 123 -17.88 31.57 -15.29
N GLY A 124 -17.35 32.79 -15.16
CA GLY A 124 -16.23 33.29 -15.97
C GLY A 124 -14.98 32.42 -15.90
N ASN A 125 -14.52 32.08 -14.69
CA ASN A 125 -13.32 31.23 -14.51
C ASN A 125 -13.54 29.82 -15.07
N LEU A 126 -14.75 29.26 -14.87
CA LEU A 126 -15.09 27.96 -15.45
C LEU A 126 -15.10 28.01 -16.98
N LYS A 127 -15.54 29.12 -17.59
CA LYS A 127 -15.50 29.31 -19.05
C LYS A 127 -14.09 29.22 -19.59
N GLU A 128 -13.17 29.97 -18.98
CA GLU A 128 -11.76 29.98 -19.34
C GLU A 128 -11.14 28.59 -19.16
N LEU A 129 -11.39 27.95 -18.01
CA LEU A 129 -10.96 26.58 -17.74
C LEU A 129 -11.43 25.59 -18.82
N MET A 130 -12.69 25.66 -19.24
CA MET A 130 -13.21 24.79 -20.28
C MET A 130 -12.55 25.06 -21.64
N ASP A 131 -12.32 26.33 -22.01
CA ASP A 131 -11.67 26.68 -23.27
C ASP A 131 -10.23 26.13 -23.34
N ILE A 132 -9.43 26.35 -22.29
CA ILE A 132 -8.06 25.83 -22.21
C ILE A 132 -8.04 24.30 -22.19
N PHE A 133 -8.96 23.66 -21.45
CA PHE A 133 -9.05 22.19 -21.38
C PHE A 133 -9.33 21.55 -22.75
N TYR A 134 -10.24 22.13 -23.53
CA TYR A 134 -10.58 21.61 -24.86
C TYR A 134 -9.49 21.90 -25.90
N ARG A 135 -8.90 23.11 -25.89
CA ARG A 135 -7.80 23.48 -26.80
C ARG A 135 -6.47 22.83 -26.45
N GLN A 136 -6.34 22.32 -25.22
CA GLN A 136 -5.08 21.80 -24.68
C GLN A 136 -3.97 22.84 -24.66
N ALA A 137 -4.33 24.11 -24.44
CA ALA A 137 -3.42 25.25 -24.43
C ALA A 137 -2.69 25.38 -23.08
N TYR A 138 -2.02 24.33 -22.64
CA TYR A 138 -1.25 24.29 -21.39
C TYR A 138 -0.05 23.35 -21.54
N THR A 139 1.02 23.59 -20.79
CA THR A 139 2.17 22.69 -20.75
C THR A 139 2.04 21.68 -19.61
N VAL A 140 2.64 20.51 -19.79
CA VAL A 140 2.69 19.46 -18.77
C VAL A 140 4.11 19.35 -18.27
N TRP A 141 4.32 19.66 -16.99
CA TRP A 141 5.65 19.66 -16.36
C TRP A 141 6.42 18.35 -16.58
N GLN A 142 5.73 17.19 -16.47
CA GLN A 142 6.37 15.89 -16.71
C GLN A 142 6.88 15.74 -18.14
N GLY A 143 6.18 16.33 -19.12
CA GLY A 143 6.61 16.33 -20.51
C GLY A 143 7.84 17.20 -20.75
N GLU A 144 7.97 18.32 -20.03
CA GLU A 144 9.16 19.19 -20.08
C GLU A 144 10.38 18.51 -19.47
N VAL A 145 10.22 17.88 -18.31
CA VAL A 145 11.27 17.07 -17.67
C VAL A 145 11.75 15.97 -18.60
N GLU A 146 10.84 15.21 -19.20
CA GLU A 146 11.18 14.12 -20.11
C GLU A 146 11.90 14.64 -21.36
N ARG A 147 11.43 15.77 -21.92
CA ARG A 147 12.06 16.40 -23.08
C ARG A 147 13.50 16.82 -22.80
N ASN A 148 13.78 17.40 -21.63
CA ASN A 148 15.14 17.81 -21.25
C ASN A 148 16.03 16.59 -20.95
N ARG A 149 15.47 15.55 -20.31
CA ARG A 149 16.16 14.28 -20.07
C ARG A 149 16.61 13.61 -21.38
N LEU A 150 15.73 13.55 -22.38
CA LEU A 150 16.06 13.01 -23.70
C LEU A 150 17.10 13.83 -24.46
N LYS A 151 17.24 15.12 -24.15
CA LYS A 151 18.32 15.98 -24.67
C LYS A 151 19.63 15.85 -23.88
N ALA A 152 19.67 15.00 -22.84
CA ALA A 152 20.77 14.89 -21.90
C ALA A 152 21.15 16.22 -21.22
N ASP A 153 20.17 17.12 -21.03
CA ASP A 153 20.36 18.41 -20.36
C ASP A 153 20.11 18.23 -18.85
N ALA A 154 21.18 17.93 -18.11
CA ALA A 154 21.13 17.67 -16.67
C ALA A 154 20.71 18.92 -15.89
N GLU A 155 21.27 20.08 -16.23
CA GLU A 155 21.01 21.36 -15.56
C GLU A 155 19.52 21.71 -15.59
N GLN A 156 18.91 21.73 -16.78
CA GLN A 156 17.49 22.06 -16.92
C GLN A 156 16.59 20.96 -16.34
N THR A 157 16.99 19.69 -16.43
CA THR A 157 16.24 18.58 -15.83
C THR A 157 16.19 18.72 -14.31
N PHE A 158 17.34 18.96 -13.66
CA PHE A 158 17.42 19.13 -12.22
C PHE A 158 16.76 20.44 -11.76
N ALA A 159 16.86 21.53 -12.52
CA ALA A 159 16.12 22.77 -12.24
C ALA A 159 14.61 22.53 -12.15
N LEU A 160 14.04 21.76 -13.09
CA LEU A 160 12.62 21.40 -13.06
C LEU A 160 12.28 20.42 -11.92
N LEU A 161 13.13 19.43 -11.65
CA LEU A 161 12.94 18.45 -10.58
C LEU A 161 12.98 19.09 -9.18
N LYS A 162 13.87 20.06 -8.95
CA LYS A 162 13.96 20.83 -7.70
C LYS A 162 12.67 21.58 -7.37
N GLN A 163 11.90 22.03 -8.37
CA GLN A 163 10.57 22.65 -8.17
C GLN A 163 9.53 21.68 -7.60
N ARG A 164 9.71 20.35 -7.80
CA ARG A 164 8.82 19.31 -7.27
C ARG A 164 9.65 18.22 -6.58
N PRO A 165 10.19 18.47 -5.37
CA PRO A 165 11.09 17.55 -4.69
C PRO A 165 10.54 16.13 -4.55
N GLY A 166 9.23 15.98 -4.31
CA GLY A 166 8.59 14.67 -4.20
C GLY A 166 8.55 13.87 -5.52
N MET A 167 8.60 14.54 -6.67
CA MET A 167 8.79 13.87 -7.97
C MET A 167 10.25 13.54 -8.20
N PHE A 168 11.17 14.44 -7.83
CA PHE A 168 12.61 14.19 -7.88
C PHE A 168 12.94 12.90 -7.12
N ALA A 169 12.53 12.79 -5.85
CA ALA A 169 12.70 11.59 -5.03
C ALA A 169 12.25 10.30 -5.73
N ARG A 170 11.05 10.28 -6.33
CA ARG A 170 10.50 9.09 -7.01
C ARG A 170 11.27 8.69 -8.27
N SER A 171 11.99 9.63 -8.87
CA SER A 171 12.81 9.43 -10.07
C SER A 171 14.31 9.40 -9.78
N LEU A 172 14.72 9.48 -8.51
CA LEU A 172 16.13 9.66 -8.11
C LEU A 172 17.04 8.63 -8.77
N PHE A 173 16.75 7.34 -8.60
CA PHE A 173 17.59 6.27 -9.12
C PHE A 173 17.65 6.23 -10.64
N ALA A 174 16.55 6.56 -11.32
CA ALA A 174 16.54 6.64 -12.78
C ALA A 174 17.43 7.79 -13.28
N ASN A 175 17.45 8.92 -12.58
CA ASN A 175 18.35 10.03 -12.92
C ASN A 175 19.81 9.74 -12.56
N MET A 176 20.09 9.04 -11.45
CA MET A 176 21.45 8.59 -11.12
C MET A 176 22.03 7.68 -12.22
N LEU A 177 21.22 6.78 -12.77
CA LEU A 177 21.62 5.93 -13.90
C LEU A 177 21.76 6.69 -15.23
N TRP A 178 21.08 7.83 -15.38
CA TRP A 178 21.06 8.58 -16.65
C TRP A 178 22.15 9.66 -16.71
N PHE A 179 22.28 10.45 -15.65
CA PHE A 179 23.20 11.58 -15.55
C PHE A 179 24.42 11.30 -14.66
N GLY A 180 24.41 10.21 -13.89
CA GLY A 180 25.44 9.89 -12.92
C GLY A 180 25.02 10.19 -11.48
N ALA A 181 25.57 9.42 -10.55
CA ALA A 181 25.22 9.50 -9.14
C ALA A 181 25.66 10.82 -8.48
N GLU A 182 26.88 11.27 -8.75
CA GLU A 182 27.48 12.46 -8.13
C GLU A 182 26.65 13.73 -8.40
N GLU A 183 26.41 14.04 -9.68
CA GLU A 183 25.65 15.24 -10.09
C GLU A 183 24.20 15.17 -9.59
N THR A 184 23.56 14.00 -9.71
CA THR A 184 22.17 13.81 -9.29
C THR A 184 22.01 13.98 -7.77
N LEU A 185 22.91 13.38 -6.97
CA LEU A 185 22.85 13.45 -5.51
C LEU A 185 23.19 14.84 -4.99
N ALA A 186 24.13 15.56 -5.62
CA ALA A 186 24.42 16.95 -5.30
C ALA A 186 23.16 17.83 -5.46
N ALA A 187 22.48 17.72 -6.62
CA ALA A 187 21.24 18.44 -6.87
C ALA A 187 20.09 18.03 -5.93
N PHE A 188 20.02 16.75 -5.55
CA PHE A 188 18.98 16.25 -4.65
C PHE A 188 19.21 16.70 -3.19
N LYS A 189 20.47 16.77 -2.75
CA LYS A 189 20.83 17.22 -1.39
C LYS A 189 20.34 18.63 -1.09
N GLU A 190 20.24 19.50 -2.10
CA GLU A 190 19.66 20.84 -1.95
C GLU A 190 18.17 20.84 -1.56
N VAL A 191 17.40 19.81 -1.94
CA VAL A 191 15.93 19.79 -1.74
C VAL A 191 15.43 18.67 -0.84
N VAL A 192 16.30 17.73 -0.45
CA VAL A 192 15.93 16.56 0.36
C VAL A 192 15.35 16.94 1.73
N HIS A 193 15.77 18.07 2.30
CA HIS A 193 15.26 18.58 3.57
C HIS A 193 13.78 19.00 3.50
N LEU A 194 13.28 19.36 2.31
CA LEU A 194 11.86 19.69 2.07
C LEU A 194 10.97 18.46 2.01
N LEU A 195 11.53 17.26 1.96
CA LEU A 195 10.77 16.02 1.87
C LEU A 195 10.30 15.54 3.25
N PRO A 196 9.16 14.85 3.34
CA PRO A 196 8.79 14.12 4.55
C PRO A 196 9.82 13.03 4.87
N ALA A 197 10.19 12.83 6.15
CA ALA A 197 11.27 11.89 6.52
C ALA A 197 10.94 10.46 6.09
N ARG A 198 9.65 10.07 6.16
CA ARG A 198 9.14 8.81 5.61
C ARG A 198 9.61 8.56 4.18
N LEU A 199 9.58 9.58 3.31
CA LEU A 199 9.98 9.41 1.91
C LEU A 199 11.49 9.20 1.79
N VAL A 200 12.28 9.90 2.60
CA VAL A 200 13.74 9.77 2.64
C VAL A 200 14.15 8.37 3.09
N VAL A 201 13.59 7.88 4.20
CA VAL A 201 13.85 6.51 4.71
C VAL A 201 13.50 5.47 3.64
N THR A 202 12.37 5.67 2.95
CA THR A 202 11.93 4.79 1.85
C THR A 202 12.91 4.73 0.67
N LEU A 203 13.60 5.83 0.37
CA LEU A 203 14.62 5.83 -0.69
C LEU A 203 15.81 4.96 -0.29
N GLY A 204 16.32 5.13 0.93
CA GLY A 204 17.42 4.30 1.44
C GLY A 204 17.11 2.80 1.38
N MET A 205 15.89 2.42 1.75
CA MET A 205 15.42 1.02 1.73
C MET A 205 15.36 0.44 0.31
N TYR A 206 14.86 1.21 -0.67
CA TYR A 206 14.66 0.69 -2.02
C TYR A 206 15.91 0.71 -2.90
N ALA A 207 16.96 1.44 -2.52
CA ALA A 207 18.17 1.58 -3.31
C ALA A 207 18.80 0.22 -3.64
N GLU A 208 18.98 -0.65 -2.65
CA GLU A 208 19.56 -1.99 -2.81
C GLU A 208 18.80 -2.81 -3.86
N SER A 209 17.47 -2.93 -3.69
CA SER A 209 16.61 -3.66 -4.62
C SER A 209 16.52 -3.04 -6.03
N TYR A 210 16.80 -1.73 -6.17
CA TYR A 210 16.72 -1.02 -7.45
C TYR A 210 17.97 -1.24 -8.30
N PHE A 211 19.14 -1.19 -7.67
CA PHE A 211 20.43 -1.29 -8.35
C PHE A 211 20.95 -2.71 -8.48
N GLU A 212 20.28 -3.72 -7.91
CA GLU A 212 20.66 -5.11 -8.08
C GLU A 212 20.42 -5.62 -9.53
N PRO A 213 21.45 -6.11 -10.23
CA PRO A 213 21.31 -6.63 -11.59
C PRO A 213 20.33 -7.80 -11.67
N GLY A 214 19.45 -7.78 -12.69
CA GLY A 214 18.50 -8.87 -12.93
C GLY A 214 17.33 -8.96 -11.93
N ARG A 215 17.34 -8.19 -10.84
CA ARG A 215 16.30 -8.24 -9.83
C ARG A 215 15.00 -7.61 -10.32
N LYS A 216 13.96 -8.44 -10.43
CA LYS A 216 12.59 -7.98 -10.66
C LYS A 216 12.04 -7.37 -9.38
N ARG A 217 11.30 -6.27 -9.51
CA ARG A 217 10.72 -5.54 -8.39
C ARG A 217 9.22 -5.64 -8.42
N MET A 218 8.63 -5.96 -7.27
CA MET A 218 7.19 -6.00 -7.16
C MET A 218 6.61 -4.61 -6.85
N VAL A 219 5.65 -4.20 -7.69
CA VAL A 219 4.83 -3.02 -7.46
C VAL A 219 3.37 -3.42 -7.44
N LYS A 220 2.62 -2.88 -6.47
CA LYS A 220 1.18 -3.04 -6.36
C LYS A 220 0.50 -1.75 -6.80
N PRO A 221 0.01 -1.64 -8.06
CA PRO A 221 -0.73 -0.47 -8.51
C PRO A 221 -2.11 -0.39 -7.85
N LEU A 222 -2.65 0.82 -7.76
CA LEU A 222 -3.95 1.08 -7.12
C LEU A 222 -5.07 0.22 -7.74
N GLY A 223 -5.71 -0.59 -6.90
CA GLY A 223 -6.80 -1.48 -7.29
C GLY A 223 -6.40 -2.68 -8.17
N GLY A 224 -5.11 -2.84 -8.48
CA GLY A 224 -4.57 -3.93 -9.30
C GLY A 224 -3.96 -5.08 -8.49
N ASN A 225 -3.60 -6.16 -9.20
CA ASN A 225 -2.78 -7.23 -8.64
C ASN A 225 -1.33 -6.73 -8.55
N ALA A 226 -0.53 -7.36 -7.69
CA ALA A 226 0.91 -7.19 -7.73
C ALA A 226 1.45 -7.47 -9.14
N LEU A 227 2.38 -6.63 -9.59
CA LEU A 227 3.06 -6.74 -10.87
C LEU A 227 4.56 -6.79 -10.60
N LEU A 228 5.25 -7.69 -11.29
CA LEU A 228 6.71 -7.71 -11.35
C LEU A 228 7.15 -6.76 -12.46
N ILE A 229 8.02 -5.82 -12.11
CA ILE A 229 8.66 -4.88 -13.02
C ILE A 229 10.09 -5.35 -13.24
N GLU A 230 10.51 -5.42 -14.49
CA GLU A 230 11.88 -5.72 -14.87
C GLU A 230 12.85 -4.66 -14.31
N PRO A 231 14.13 -5.01 -14.07
CA PRO A 231 15.15 -4.05 -13.69
C PRO A 231 15.26 -2.93 -14.73
N HIS A 232 15.67 -1.74 -14.30
CA HIS A 232 15.86 -0.62 -15.22
C HIS A 232 16.98 -0.98 -16.22
N TYR A 233 16.73 -0.80 -17.51
CA TYR A 233 17.65 -1.28 -18.56
C TYR A 233 19.09 -0.72 -18.44
N LEU A 234 19.24 0.50 -17.93
CA LEU A 234 20.56 1.10 -17.68
C LEU A 234 21.36 0.41 -16.56
N VAL A 235 20.73 -0.34 -15.65
CA VAL A 235 21.46 -1.07 -14.59
C VAL A 235 22.47 -2.03 -15.20
N GLY A 236 22.12 -2.68 -16.32
CA GLY A 236 23.01 -3.60 -17.02
C GLY A 236 24.21 -2.94 -17.72
N LEU A 237 24.33 -1.61 -17.70
CA LEU A 237 25.47 -0.88 -18.25
C LEU A 237 26.55 -0.55 -17.20
N TYR A 238 26.26 -0.77 -15.92
CA TYR A 238 27.17 -0.48 -14.81
C TYR A 238 27.82 -1.75 -14.28
N MET A 239 29.03 -1.60 -13.75
CA MET A 239 29.71 -2.67 -13.01
C MET A 239 29.11 -2.85 -11.62
N GLU A 240 29.20 -4.04 -11.05
CA GLU A 240 28.64 -4.33 -9.72
C GLU A 240 29.17 -3.38 -8.64
N ASP A 241 30.46 -3.04 -8.66
CA ASP A 241 31.06 -2.13 -7.68
C ASP A 241 30.51 -0.71 -7.80
N GLN A 242 30.19 -0.25 -9.02
CA GLN A 242 29.56 1.05 -9.24
C GLN A 242 28.14 1.06 -8.68
N LEU A 243 27.38 -0.01 -8.90
CA LEU A 243 26.02 -0.15 -8.39
C LEU A 243 26.01 -0.20 -6.86
N LYS A 244 26.93 -0.94 -6.25
CA LYS A 244 27.12 -0.97 -4.78
C LYS A 244 27.49 0.41 -4.23
N ALA A 245 28.35 1.17 -4.92
CA ALA A 245 28.65 2.55 -4.55
C ALA A 245 27.40 3.45 -4.59
N MET A 246 26.59 3.37 -5.66
CA MET A 246 25.33 4.12 -5.75
C MET A 246 24.36 3.81 -4.60
N VAL A 247 24.23 2.53 -4.23
CA VAL A 247 23.41 2.11 -3.08
C VAL A 247 23.92 2.76 -1.80
N LYS A 248 25.23 2.66 -1.56
CA LYS A 248 25.88 3.23 -0.37
C LYS A 248 25.68 4.74 -0.31
N ASP A 249 25.89 5.46 -1.40
CA ASP A 249 25.75 6.93 -1.45
C ASP A 249 24.32 7.38 -1.11
N VAL A 250 23.31 6.67 -1.63
CA VAL A 250 21.90 6.95 -1.29
C VAL A 250 21.64 6.66 0.18
N GLN A 251 22.10 5.52 0.70
CA GLN A 251 21.88 5.14 2.10
C GLN A 251 22.56 6.12 3.06
N ASP A 252 23.79 6.54 2.75
CA ASP A 252 24.55 7.51 3.54
C ASP A 252 23.84 8.87 3.55
N LEU A 253 23.38 9.37 2.40
CA LEU A 253 22.58 10.60 2.32
C LEU A 253 21.27 10.50 3.13
N CYS A 254 20.56 9.37 3.04
CA CYS A 254 19.31 9.18 3.78
C CYS A 254 19.55 9.13 5.30
N LYS A 255 20.61 8.45 5.74
CA LYS A 255 21.03 8.40 7.15
C LYS A 255 21.41 9.79 7.66
N GLU A 256 22.21 10.55 6.90
CA GLU A 256 22.60 11.93 7.23
C GLU A 256 21.37 12.81 7.46
N VAL A 257 20.42 12.79 6.53
CA VAL A 257 19.21 13.63 6.60
C VAL A 257 18.29 13.23 7.76
N VAL A 258 18.14 11.93 8.03
CA VAL A 258 17.30 11.43 9.14
C VAL A 258 17.94 11.74 10.48
N ALA A 259 19.25 11.53 10.62
CA ALA A 259 20.00 11.86 11.84
C ALA A 259 19.95 13.37 12.13
N ALA A 260 20.13 14.22 11.11
CA ALA A 260 20.03 15.67 11.28
C ALA A 260 18.67 16.12 11.80
N ARG A 261 17.58 15.47 11.35
CA ARG A 261 16.21 15.75 11.86
C ARG A 261 16.08 15.37 13.32
N PHE A 262 16.52 14.18 13.72
CA PHE A 262 16.47 13.75 15.11
C PHE A 262 17.32 14.62 16.03
N ALA A 263 18.51 15.05 15.56
CA ALA A 263 19.37 15.98 16.28
C ALA A 263 18.69 17.35 16.48
N SER A 264 18.00 17.88 15.46
CA SER A 264 17.27 19.15 15.58
C SER A 264 16.09 19.08 16.57
N ALA A 265 15.45 17.91 16.70
CA ALA A 265 14.39 17.69 17.69
C ALA A 265 14.91 17.47 19.12
N ALA A 266 16.20 17.19 19.29
CA ALA A 266 16.81 16.94 20.60
C ALA A 266 16.94 18.19 21.47
N VAL A 267 16.92 19.38 20.86
CA VAL A 267 17.11 20.69 21.52
C VAL A 267 16.09 20.92 22.64
N GLU A 268 14.95 20.22 22.61
CA GLU A 268 13.84 20.36 23.57
C GLU A 268 13.78 19.27 24.66
N SER A 269 14.65 18.24 24.64
CA SER A 269 14.56 17.09 25.54
C SER A 269 15.76 16.99 26.50
N GLU A 270 15.49 16.77 27.79
CA GLU A 270 16.50 16.51 28.83
C GLU A 270 16.82 15.00 29.01
N ASN A 271 16.23 14.14 28.17
CA ASN A 271 16.37 12.68 28.27
C ASN A 271 17.82 12.24 28.02
N LYS A 272 18.28 11.20 28.74
CA LYS A 272 19.65 10.68 28.67
C LYS A 272 19.72 9.20 28.31
N SER A 273 18.63 8.46 28.49
CA SER A 273 18.56 7.02 28.30
C SER A 273 17.33 6.60 27.49
N MET A 274 17.47 5.52 26.73
CA MET A 274 16.38 4.94 25.94
C MET A 274 16.38 3.41 26.07
N TYR A 275 15.20 2.84 26.30
CA TYR A 275 14.92 1.40 26.19
C TYR A 275 14.16 1.12 24.89
N ILE A 276 14.63 0.12 24.13
CA ILE A 276 13.98 -0.38 22.93
C ILE A 276 13.68 -1.86 23.15
N ASP A 277 12.39 -2.22 23.18
CA ASP A 277 11.96 -3.62 23.27
C ASP A 277 12.50 -4.42 22.05
N PRO A 278 13.16 -5.58 22.27
CA PRO A 278 13.73 -6.40 21.19
C PRO A 278 12.73 -6.73 20.07
N MET A 279 11.43 -6.85 20.38
CA MET A 279 10.40 -7.12 19.40
C MET A 279 10.30 -6.01 18.33
N LEU A 280 10.71 -4.78 18.63
CA LEU A 280 10.67 -3.65 17.69
C LEU A 280 11.64 -3.82 16.51
N PHE A 281 12.68 -4.65 16.66
CA PHE A 281 13.57 -5.04 15.56
C PHE A 281 12.94 -6.08 14.63
N HIS A 282 11.78 -6.64 14.99
CA HIS A 282 11.00 -7.56 14.16
C HIS A 282 9.75 -6.89 13.55
N ILE A 283 9.56 -5.58 13.79
CA ILE A 283 8.46 -4.79 13.24
C ILE A 283 9.01 -3.88 12.13
N PRO A 284 8.72 -4.17 10.86
CA PRO A 284 9.13 -3.29 9.77
C PRO A 284 8.36 -1.98 9.83
N LEU A 285 9.05 -0.89 9.50
CA LEU A 285 8.45 0.43 9.46
C LEU A 285 7.43 0.53 8.32
N SER A 286 6.20 0.88 8.66
CA SER A 286 5.11 0.98 7.68
C SER A 286 5.15 2.31 6.93
N ILE A 287 6.01 2.39 5.90
CA ILE A 287 6.04 3.53 4.99
C ILE A 287 5.56 3.14 3.60
N GLY A 288 4.56 3.87 3.11
CA GLY A 288 4.06 3.70 1.75
C GLY A 288 3.06 2.56 1.59
N ASP A 289 2.89 1.71 2.59
CA ASP A 289 1.80 0.74 2.71
C ASP A 289 0.52 1.47 3.17
N ARG A 290 0.03 2.41 2.35
CA ARG A 290 -1.12 3.25 2.70
C ARG A 290 -2.38 2.40 2.81
N SER A 291 -2.98 2.39 4.01
CA SER A 291 -4.44 2.29 4.27
C SER A 291 -5.23 1.30 3.39
N GLU A 292 -4.68 0.12 3.14
CA GLU A 292 -5.42 -1.05 2.65
C GLU A 292 -5.37 -2.17 3.69
N THR A 293 -4.98 -1.86 4.94
CA THR A 293 -5.11 -2.78 6.05
C THR A 293 -6.56 -3.16 6.16
N ILE A 294 -6.84 -4.44 5.94
CA ILE A 294 -8.19 -4.96 6.01
C ILE A 294 -8.59 -5.19 7.48
N GLN A 295 -7.65 -4.97 8.42
CA GLN A 295 -7.82 -5.11 9.86
C GLN A 295 -8.76 -4.05 10.45
N ASP A 296 -9.66 -4.50 11.32
CA ASP A 296 -10.55 -3.65 12.12
C ASP A 296 -10.22 -3.71 13.63
N THR A 297 -9.45 -4.72 14.07
CA THR A 297 -9.24 -5.05 15.50
C THR A 297 -7.82 -5.44 15.87
N SER A 298 -7.02 -5.87 14.89
CA SER A 298 -5.59 -6.09 15.06
C SER A 298 -4.83 -4.86 14.53
N CYS A 299 -3.64 -4.65 15.06
CA CYS A 299 -2.76 -3.51 14.78
C CYS A 299 -1.40 -3.96 14.25
N ALA A 300 -1.25 -5.25 13.89
CA ALA A 300 0.01 -5.76 13.36
C ALA A 300 0.27 -5.22 11.97
N LEU A 301 1.44 -4.62 11.79
CA LEU A 301 1.87 -4.09 10.51
C LEU A 301 2.24 -5.23 9.57
N GLN A 302 1.99 -5.08 8.26
CA GLN A 302 2.41 -6.09 7.29
C GLN A 302 3.94 -6.25 7.34
N GLY A 303 4.38 -7.48 7.45
CA GLY A 303 5.78 -7.88 7.64
C GLY A 303 6.22 -8.01 9.10
N THR A 304 5.36 -7.71 10.09
CA THR A 304 5.64 -8.06 11.48
C THR A 304 5.87 -9.56 11.61
N ARG A 305 6.95 -9.93 12.29
CA ARG A 305 7.35 -11.32 12.49
C ARG A 305 6.95 -11.77 13.89
N PHE A 306 6.35 -12.94 13.98
CA PHE A 306 5.89 -13.55 15.22
C PHE A 306 6.63 -14.86 15.44
N PRO A 307 7.35 -15.04 16.55
CA PRO A 307 7.93 -16.34 16.87
C PRO A 307 6.82 -17.36 17.08
N VAL A 308 7.02 -18.58 16.58
CA VAL A 308 6.09 -19.70 16.82
C VAL A 308 6.34 -20.26 18.21
N GLU A 309 5.29 -20.41 19.00
CA GLU A 309 5.36 -21.05 20.32
C GLU A 309 5.24 -22.57 20.17
N GLY A 310 6.29 -23.30 20.53
CA GLY A 310 6.34 -24.76 20.40
C GLY A 310 6.55 -25.23 18.96
N ASP A 311 6.35 -26.52 18.73
CA ASP A 311 6.64 -27.19 17.45
C ASP A 311 5.45 -27.24 16.48
N LYS A 312 4.29 -26.75 16.91
CA LYS A 312 3.04 -26.86 16.15
C LYS A 312 2.28 -25.56 16.15
N VAL A 313 1.81 -25.17 14.98
CA VAL A 313 0.90 -24.03 14.80
C VAL A 313 -0.42 -24.49 14.19
N ARG A 314 -1.52 -23.91 14.65
CA ARG A 314 -2.85 -24.19 14.12
C ARG A 314 -3.45 -22.93 13.51
N LEU A 315 -3.73 -22.99 12.21
CA LEU A 315 -4.43 -21.94 11.47
C LEU A 315 -5.94 -22.10 11.69
N PHE A 316 -6.68 -21.00 11.68
CA PHE A 316 -8.14 -21.03 11.77
C PHE A 316 -8.79 -19.93 10.94
N MET A 317 -10.04 -20.17 10.53
CA MET A 317 -10.86 -19.23 9.80
C MET A 317 -12.33 -19.28 10.26
N GLN A 318 -12.96 -18.11 10.40
CA GLN A 318 -14.36 -17.99 10.82
C GLN A 318 -15.11 -16.92 10.00
N TRP A 319 -16.30 -17.24 9.49
CA TRP A 319 -17.17 -16.30 8.77
C TRP A 319 -18.64 -16.41 9.18
N GLY A 320 -19.49 -15.51 8.66
CA GLY A 320 -20.95 -15.57 8.80
C GLY A 320 -21.54 -14.88 10.04
N LYS A 321 -20.72 -14.41 10.98
CA LYS A 321 -21.19 -13.71 12.17
C LYS A 321 -21.89 -12.39 11.81
N GLY A 322 -23.18 -12.29 12.14
CA GLY A 322 -24.00 -11.09 11.89
C GLY A 322 -24.48 -10.92 10.44
N LEU A 323 -24.34 -11.95 9.60
CA LEU A 323 -24.88 -11.95 8.23
C LEU A 323 -26.19 -12.76 8.17
N PRO A 324 -27.14 -12.38 7.29
CA PRO A 324 -28.29 -13.22 6.97
C PRO A 324 -27.83 -14.61 6.49
N ALA A 325 -28.66 -15.64 6.74
CA ALA A 325 -28.36 -17.00 6.29
C ALA A 325 -28.16 -17.02 4.76
N GLN A 326 -26.99 -17.48 4.32
CA GLN A 326 -26.59 -17.51 2.92
C GLN A 326 -25.63 -18.68 2.66
N HIS A 327 -25.70 -19.28 1.47
CA HIS A 327 -24.79 -20.33 1.03
C HIS A 327 -23.42 -19.75 0.64
N LEU A 328 -22.58 -19.48 1.65
CA LEU A 328 -21.24 -18.92 1.49
C LEU A 328 -20.17 -19.99 1.74
N ASP A 329 -19.31 -20.19 0.74
CA ASP A 329 -18.23 -21.17 0.77
C ASP A 329 -16.88 -20.44 0.77
N MET A 330 -16.14 -20.62 1.88
CA MET A 330 -14.84 -20.02 2.13
C MET A 330 -13.85 -21.15 2.41
N ASP A 331 -12.72 -21.13 1.72
CA ASP A 331 -11.63 -22.10 1.85
C ASP A 331 -10.44 -21.44 2.58
N LEU A 332 -9.86 -22.11 3.57
CA LEU A 332 -8.56 -21.89 4.20
C LEU A 332 -7.57 -22.89 3.60
N SER A 333 -6.42 -22.43 3.14
CA SER A 333 -5.45 -23.31 2.50
C SER A 333 -4.04 -22.88 2.82
N CYS A 334 -3.11 -23.84 2.82
CA CYS A 334 -1.69 -23.57 2.92
C CYS A 334 -0.95 -24.00 1.65
N HIS A 335 0.00 -23.19 1.19
CA HIS A 335 0.92 -23.56 0.13
C HIS A 335 2.29 -23.81 0.74
N ILE A 336 2.78 -25.05 0.67
CA ILE A 336 4.11 -25.42 1.15
C ILE A 336 5.07 -25.30 -0.03
N THR A 337 6.08 -24.44 0.11
CA THR A 337 7.17 -24.36 -0.86
C THR A 337 8.21 -25.41 -0.53
N LEU A 338 8.21 -26.50 -1.31
CA LEU A 338 9.21 -27.57 -1.31
C LEU A 338 10.06 -27.44 -2.57
N PRO A 339 11.28 -28.02 -2.60
CA PRO A 339 12.06 -28.18 -3.83
C PRO A 339 11.31 -28.95 -4.94
N SER A 340 10.19 -29.63 -4.66
CA SER A 340 9.23 -30.14 -5.67
C SER A 340 7.88 -30.64 -5.11
N THR A 341 6.78 -30.07 -5.64
CA THR A 341 5.35 -30.50 -5.63
C THR A 341 4.50 -30.53 -4.34
N THR A 342 3.23 -30.12 -4.47
CA THR A 342 2.21 -29.86 -3.43
C THR A 342 0.99 -30.81 -3.50
N PRO A 343 0.44 -31.29 -2.36
CA PRO A 343 -0.87 -31.98 -2.28
C PRO A 343 -2.00 -31.12 -1.66
N ASN A 344 -3.25 -31.60 -1.80
CA ASN A 344 -4.50 -30.82 -1.73
C ASN A 344 -5.62 -31.59 -0.97
N LYS A 345 -6.38 -30.99 -0.02
CA LYS A 345 -7.69 -31.47 0.52
C LYS A 345 -8.54 -30.32 1.14
N LYS A 346 -9.89 -30.47 1.19
CA LYS A 346 -10.94 -29.47 1.53
C LYS A 346 -11.90 -29.92 2.67
N GLY A 347 -12.56 -28.99 3.38
CA GLY A 347 -13.82 -29.17 4.15
C GLY A 347 -14.20 -28.06 5.17
N THR A 348 -15.47 -27.60 5.22
CA THR A 348 -16.00 -26.41 5.94
C THR A 348 -15.72 -26.31 7.47
N ALA A 349 -15.43 -25.07 7.93
CA ALA A 349 -14.73 -24.69 9.17
C ALA A 349 -13.33 -25.29 9.21
N GLU A 350 -12.42 -24.62 8.51
CA GLU A 350 -11.10 -25.15 8.29
C GLU A 350 -10.15 -24.69 9.38
N TYR A 351 -9.47 -25.67 9.96
CA TYR A 351 -8.23 -25.47 10.67
C TYR A 351 -7.16 -26.33 10.02
N ILE A 352 -5.94 -25.82 10.01
CA ILE A 352 -4.79 -26.53 9.49
C ILE A 352 -3.78 -26.59 10.62
N GLU A 353 -3.46 -27.79 11.09
CA GLU A 353 -2.34 -28.00 12.02
C GLU A 353 -1.08 -28.25 11.20
N LEU A 354 -0.04 -27.46 11.47
CA LEU A 354 1.27 -27.57 10.85
C LEU A 354 2.28 -27.96 11.93
N ASP A 355 3.03 -29.03 11.67
CA ASP A 355 4.14 -29.48 12.49
C ASP A 355 5.45 -28.98 11.89
N LEU A 356 6.14 -28.10 12.62
CA LEU A 356 7.36 -27.44 12.15
C LEU A 356 8.53 -28.43 12.01
N ASN A 357 8.58 -29.45 12.86
CA ASN A 357 9.64 -30.46 12.79
C ASN A 357 9.49 -31.31 11.53
N GLU A 358 8.26 -31.70 11.19
CA GLU A 358 7.97 -32.41 9.95
C GLU A 358 8.21 -31.56 8.71
N LEU A 359 7.80 -30.28 8.72
CA LEU A 359 8.08 -29.34 7.64
C LEU A 359 9.57 -29.16 7.41
N ASN A 360 10.35 -29.01 8.48
CA ASN A 360 11.80 -28.90 8.40
C ASN A 360 12.44 -30.20 7.88
N ARG A 361 11.93 -31.36 8.32
CA ARG A 361 12.37 -32.69 7.86
C ARG A 361 12.20 -32.87 6.35
N VAL A 362 11.11 -32.38 5.77
CA VAL A 362 10.86 -32.45 4.32
C VAL A 362 11.53 -31.32 3.53
N GLY A 363 12.28 -30.44 4.20
CA GLY A 363 13.00 -29.33 3.57
C GLY A 363 12.09 -28.21 3.09
N ALA A 364 10.93 -28.01 3.71
CA ALA A 364 10.08 -26.87 3.41
C ALA A 364 10.76 -25.56 3.84
N GLU A 365 10.80 -24.58 2.94
CA GLU A 365 11.37 -23.26 3.25
C GLU A 365 10.31 -22.33 3.84
N TYR A 366 9.17 -22.24 3.16
CA TYR A 366 8.06 -21.39 3.53
C TYR A 366 6.71 -22.12 3.43
N VAL A 367 5.77 -21.73 4.28
CA VAL A 367 4.35 -22.11 4.17
C VAL A 367 3.49 -20.86 4.11
N ALA A 368 2.86 -20.59 2.97
CA ALA A 368 1.95 -19.45 2.81
C ALA A 368 0.53 -19.82 3.25
N PHE A 369 -0.07 -18.99 4.09
CA PHE A 369 -1.42 -19.15 4.62
C PHE A 369 -2.39 -18.32 3.81
N THR A 370 -3.46 -18.93 3.32
CA THR A 370 -4.40 -18.30 2.41
C THR A 370 -5.84 -18.54 2.82
N CYS A 371 -6.71 -17.58 2.52
CA CYS A 371 -8.14 -17.80 2.51
C CYS A 371 -8.75 -17.34 1.17
N ASN A 372 -9.79 -18.03 0.71
CA ASN A 372 -10.43 -17.83 -0.58
C ASN A 372 -11.95 -17.87 -0.47
N ALA A 373 -12.64 -17.01 -1.24
CA ALA A 373 -14.06 -17.13 -1.51
C ALA A 373 -14.28 -18.06 -2.71
N TYR A 374 -14.76 -19.28 -2.44
CA TYR A 374 -15.01 -20.26 -3.49
C TYR A 374 -16.32 -19.97 -4.23
N SER A 375 -17.42 -19.78 -3.50
CA SER A 375 -18.75 -19.59 -4.10
C SER A 375 -19.11 -18.14 -4.41
N ASN A 376 -18.46 -17.17 -3.75
CA ASN A 376 -18.79 -15.75 -3.89
C ASN A 376 -17.72 -14.98 -4.68
N GLY A 377 -18.10 -13.80 -5.18
CA GLY A 377 -17.21 -12.97 -5.97
C GLY A 377 -16.04 -12.36 -5.19
N THR A 378 -16.15 -12.27 -3.87
CA THR A 378 -15.14 -11.68 -2.97
C THR A 378 -15.16 -12.35 -1.61
N ILE A 379 -14.08 -12.20 -0.84
CA ILE A 379 -14.01 -12.59 0.58
C ILE A 379 -15.15 -11.92 1.37
N SER A 380 -15.74 -12.68 2.30
CA SER A 380 -16.83 -12.18 3.14
C SER A 380 -16.36 -10.97 3.97
N PRO A 381 -17.18 -9.91 4.08
CA PRO A 381 -16.96 -8.94 5.14
C PRO A 381 -17.04 -9.64 6.50
N ASN A 382 -16.25 -9.18 7.46
CA ASN A 382 -16.10 -9.72 8.81
C ASN A 382 -15.51 -11.14 8.90
N LEU A 383 -14.86 -11.64 7.84
CA LEU A 383 -14.06 -12.87 7.93
C LEU A 383 -12.97 -12.69 8.98
N VAL A 384 -12.81 -13.66 9.88
CA VAL A 384 -11.70 -13.71 10.84
C VAL A 384 -10.73 -14.80 10.40
N VAL A 385 -9.45 -14.46 10.33
CA VAL A 385 -8.34 -15.40 10.08
C VAL A 385 -7.26 -15.22 11.13
N GLY A 386 -6.54 -16.29 11.45
CA GLY A 386 -5.47 -16.22 12.45
C GLY A 386 -4.75 -17.53 12.66
N TRP A 387 -3.87 -17.54 13.64
CA TRP A 387 -3.18 -18.72 14.12
C TRP A 387 -3.06 -18.73 15.64
N MET A 388 -2.93 -19.94 16.17
CA MET A 388 -2.84 -20.23 17.59
C MET A 388 -1.82 -21.32 17.86
N ASN A 389 -1.32 -21.34 19.09
CA ASN A 389 -0.54 -22.46 19.61
C ASN A 389 -1.41 -23.73 19.62
N SER A 390 -0.82 -24.85 19.22
CA SER A 390 -1.49 -26.15 19.15
C SER A 390 -1.26 -27.05 20.37
N ALA A 391 -0.78 -26.50 21.50
CA ALA A 391 -0.46 -27.24 22.72
C ALA A 391 -1.64 -28.03 23.31
N TYR A 392 -2.89 -27.57 23.08
CA TYR A 392 -4.09 -28.23 23.62
C TYR A 392 -4.99 -28.81 22.52
N PRO A 393 -5.61 -29.98 22.75
CA PRO A 393 -6.62 -30.56 21.85
C PRO A 393 -7.84 -29.63 21.71
N MET A 394 -8.32 -29.46 20.48
CA MET A 394 -9.47 -28.60 20.20
C MET A 394 -10.79 -29.25 20.63
N LYS A 395 -11.73 -28.44 21.14
CA LYS A 395 -13.15 -28.80 21.28
C LYS A 395 -14.01 -27.74 20.59
N ILE A 396 -14.97 -28.14 19.76
CA ILE A 396 -15.93 -27.23 19.15
C ILE A 396 -16.95 -26.83 20.22
N SER A 397 -17.13 -25.53 20.45
CA SER A 397 -18.17 -25.06 21.36
C SER A 397 -19.55 -25.19 20.70
N GLU A 398 -20.43 -26.00 21.28
CA GLU A 398 -21.82 -26.13 20.84
C GLU A 398 -22.61 -24.81 20.97
N ARG A 399 -22.17 -23.89 21.85
CA ARG A 399 -22.86 -22.61 22.11
C ARG A 399 -22.45 -21.50 21.15
N THR A 400 -21.18 -21.41 20.78
CA THR A 400 -20.66 -20.30 19.96
C THR A 400 -20.34 -20.72 18.53
N GLY A 401 -20.29 -22.02 18.24
CA GLY A 401 -19.83 -22.57 16.96
C GLY A 401 -18.36 -22.25 16.66
N VAL A 402 -17.61 -21.74 17.64
CA VAL A 402 -16.20 -21.36 17.49
C VAL A 402 -15.33 -22.60 17.69
N ALA A 403 -14.47 -22.88 16.72
CA ALA A 403 -13.54 -24.01 16.67
C ALA A 403 -12.10 -23.57 16.99
N TYR A 404 -11.92 -22.76 18.03
CA TYR A 404 -10.58 -22.39 18.53
C TYR A 404 -10.64 -21.96 20.00
N ASP A 405 -9.55 -22.17 20.73
CA ASP A 405 -9.38 -21.71 22.11
C ASP A 405 -8.83 -20.26 22.10
N PRO A 406 -9.62 -19.25 22.50
CA PRO A 406 -9.17 -17.85 22.49
C PRO A 406 -7.92 -17.59 23.33
N SER A 407 -7.65 -18.41 24.36
CA SER A 407 -6.49 -18.24 25.24
C SER A 407 -5.17 -18.62 24.58
N CYS A 408 -5.22 -19.43 23.50
CA CYS A 408 -4.05 -19.90 22.77
C CYS A 408 -3.81 -19.11 21.47
N VAL A 409 -4.67 -18.13 21.16
CA VAL A 409 -4.57 -17.31 19.95
C VAL A 409 -3.36 -16.40 20.05
N GLN A 410 -2.39 -16.62 19.16
CA GLN A 410 -1.20 -15.79 19.07
C GLN A 410 -1.46 -14.56 18.19
N HIS A 411 -2.25 -14.74 17.12
CA HIS A 411 -2.62 -13.65 16.22
C HIS A 411 -3.97 -13.91 15.55
N GLN A 412 -4.80 -12.86 15.45
CA GLN A 412 -6.07 -12.92 14.72
C GLN A 412 -6.42 -11.56 14.12
N VAL A 413 -7.04 -11.58 12.94
CA VAL A 413 -7.45 -10.37 12.22
C VAL A 413 -8.84 -10.55 11.65
N ARG A 414 -9.65 -9.50 11.77
CA ARG A 414 -10.92 -9.36 11.05
C ARG A 414 -10.72 -8.60 9.74
N VAL A 415 -11.18 -9.18 8.64
CA VAL A 415 -11.20 -8.63 7.29
C VAL A 415 -12.47 -7.77 7.12
N SER A 416 -12.32 -6.45 7.13
CA SER A 416 -13.38 -5.45 6.95
C SER A 416 -13.85 -5.27 5.51
N GLN A 417 -12.94 -5.14 4.52
CA GLN A 417 -13.27 -4.90 3.11
C GLN A 417 -12.25 -5.54 2.15
N SER A 418 -12.65 -6.57 1.40
CA SER A 418 -11.81 -7.13 0.32
C SER A 418 -12.53 -7.13 -1.02
N LEU A 419 -11.85 -6.57 -2.03
CA LEU A 419 -12.29 -6.62 -3.43
C LEU A 419 -11.71 -7.83 -4.16
N GLN A 420 -11.15 -8.82 -3.47
CA GLN A 420 -10.45 -9.94 -4.11
C GLN A 420 -10.99 -11.27 -3.58
N LYS A 421 -10.83 -12.33 -4.38
CA LYS A 421 -11.27 -13.67 -4.01
C LYS A 421 -10.36 -14.32 -2.99
N GLY A 422 -9.06 -14.08 -3.06
CA GLY A 422 -8.07 -14.67 -2.19
C GLY A 422 -7.31 -13.63 -1.37
N LEU A 423 -6.81 -14.04 -0.22
CA LEU A 423 -5.92 -13.28 0.66
C LEU A 423 -4.84 -14.20 1.20
N VAL A 424 -3.58 -13.84 1.03
CA VAL A 424 -2.48 -14.39 1.83
C VAL A 424 -2.45 -13.59 3.13
N PHE A 425 -2.66 -14.27 4.26
CA PHE A 425 -2.70 -13.63 5.57
C PHE A 425 -1.47 -13.93 6.44
N GLY A 426 -0.58 -14.84 6.01
CA GLY A 426 0.69 -15.06 6.69
C GLY A 426 1.61 -15.97 5.91
N VAL A 427 2.90 -15.92 6.23
CA VAL A 427 3.89 -16.89 5.75
C VAL A 427 4.72 -17.38 6.93
N LEU A 428 4.69 -18.70 7.17
CA LEU A 428 5.61 -19.35 8.10
C LEU A 428 6.96 -19.54 7.41
N LYS A 429 8.01 -18.99 8.01
CA LYS A 429 9.39 -19.30 7.73
C LYS A 429 9.82 -20.47 8.60
N VAL A 430 10.04 -21.63 7.98
CA VAL A 430 10.13 -22.90 8.71
C VAL A 430 11.40 -22.98 9.55
N LYS A 431 12.56 -22.56 8.99
CA LYS A 431 13.86 -22.64 9.66
C LYS A 431 13.97 -21.63 10.80
N GLU A 432 13.48 -20.42 10.57
CA GLU A 432 13.47 -19.31 11.50
C GLU A 432 12.42 -19.50 12.60
N ARG A 433 11.42 -20.39 12.37
CA ARG A 433 10.28 -20.61 13.25
C ARG A 433 9.52 -19.32 13.54
N GLU A 434 9.35 -18.50 12.50
CA GLU A 434 8.66 -17.22 12.55
C GLU A 434 7.51 -17.18 11.55
N ILE A 435 6.38 -16.58 11.93
CA ILE A 435 5.29 -16.27 11.02
C ILE A 435 5.33 -14.78 10.70
N VAL A 436 5.45 -14.46 9.41
CA VAL A 436 5.35 -13.10 8.90
C VAL A 436 3.88 -12.80 8.59
N TRP A 437 3.32 -11.78 9.24
CA TRP A 437 1.96 -11.31 8.92
C TRP A 437 1.94 -10.62 7.55
N LEU A 438 1.01 -11.01 6.68
CA LEU A 438 0.86 -10.45 5.34
C LEU A 438 -0.60 -10.11 5.06
N GLU A 439 -0.88 -9.15 4.17
CA GLU A 439 -2.23 -8.95 3.62
C GLU A 439 -2.14 -8.77 2.12
N ILE A 440 -1.75 -9.83 1.42
CA ILE A 440 -1.59 -9.81 -0.03
C ILE A 440 -2.85 -10.37 -0.67
N PRO A 441 -3.71 -9.53 -1.27
CA PRO A 441 -4.89 -10.03 -1.92
C PRO A 441 -4.52 -10.58 -3.30
N PHE A 442 -5.12 -11.70 -3.67
CA PHE A 442 -4.89 -12.37 -4.97
C PHE A 442 -6.20 -12.79 -5.64
N GLY A 443 -6.13 -13.01 -6.95
CA GLY A 443 -7.28 -13.44 -7.74
C GLY A 443 -7.42 -14.97 -7.76
N GLY A 444 -8.60 -15.45 -8.16
CA GLY A 444 -8.85 -16.88 -8.35
C GLY A 444 -9.57 -17.54 -7.19
N GLN A 445 -10.25 -18.65 -7.49
CA GLN A 445 -11.10 -19.37 -6.53
C GLN A 445 -10.31 -20.31 -5.60
N THR A 446 -9.03 -20.57 -5.91
CA THR A 446 -8.21 -21.54 -5.17
C THR A 446 -6.78 -21.02 -5.03
N ILE A 447 -6.04 -21.64 -4.10
CA ILE A 447 -4.62 -21.38 -3.87
C ILE A 447 -3.75 -21.58 -5.13
N LEU A 448 -4.20 -22.36 -6.11
CA LEU A 448 -3.46 -22.58 -7.37
C LEU A 448 -3.33 -21.32 -8.24
N SER A 449 -4.12 -20.29 -7.95
CA SER A 449 -4.01 -18.98 -8.63
C SER A 449 -2.98 -18.06 -7.98
N LEU A 450 -2.32 -18.51 -6.92
CA LEU A 450 -1.30 -17.78 -6.20
C LEU A 450 0.02 -17.80 -6.99
N ASP A 451 0.60 -16.62 -7.18
CA ASP A 451 1.93 -16.49 -7.77
C ASP A 451 2.98 -16.50 -6.65
N THR A 452 3.68 -17.63 -6.52
CA THR A 452 4.69 -17.83 -5.47
C THR A 452 5.88 -16.87 -5.62
N GLN A 453 6.30 -16.56 -6.85
CA GLN A 453 7.38 -15.60 -7.11
C GLN A 453 7.00 -14.20 -6.60
N THR A 454 5.74 -13.82 -6.74
CA THR A 454 5.25 -12.57 -6.18
C THR A 454 5.35 -12.58 -4.65
N ILE A 455 5.03 -13.68 -3.96
CA ILE A 455 5.14 -13.75 -2.49
C ILE A 455 6.60 -13.64 -2.05
N GLU A 456 7.49 -14.42 -2.66
CA GLU A 456 8.92 -14.39 -2.36
C GLU A 456 9.49 -12.97 -2.52
N LYS A 457 9.19 -12.31 -3.65
CA LYS A 457 9.61 -10.92 -3.87
C LYS A 457 8.96 -9.93 -2.90
N TYR A 458 7.80 -10.26 -2.32
CA TYR A 458 7.23 -9.45 -1.23
C TYR A 458 8.01 -9.61 0.06
N LEU A 459 8.36 -10.85 0.40
CA LEU A 459 9.13 -11.17 1.59
C LEU A 459 10.50 -10.51 1.52
N ASP A 460 11.21 -10.64 0.39
CA ASP A 460 12.49 -9.95 0.19
C ASP A 460 12.36 -8.43 0.39
N LYS A 461 11.25 -7.84 -0.10
CA LYS A 461 10.95 -6.42 0.03
C LYS A 461 10.67 -6.02 1.48
N LEU A 462 9.99 -6.88 2.24
CA LEU A 462 9.70 -6.66 3.66
C LEU A 462 10.94 -6.81 4.54
N GLU A 463 11.84 -7.73 4.19
CA GLU A 463 13.12 -7.94 4.88
C GLU A 463 14.06 -6.76 4.70
N ALA A 464 14.09 -6.16 3.51
CA ALA A 464 14.85 -4.95 3.24
C ALA A 464 14.30 -3.69 3.93
N LYS A 465 13.16 -3.78 4.63
CA LYS A 465 12.59 -2.63 5.31
C LYS A 465 13.34 -2.33 6.60
N THR A 466 13.70 -1.06 6.79
CA THR A 466 14.11 -0.55 8.09
C THR A 466 13.06 -0.87 9.14
N THR A 467 13.50 -1.36 10.30
CA THR A 467 12.62 -1.74 11.40
C THR A 467 12.35 -0.54 12.32
N VAL A 468 11.30 -0.63 13.14
CA VAL A 468 11.02 0.40 14.15
C VAL A 468 12.20 0.51 15.14
N GLY A 469 12.76 -0.63 15.55
CA GLY A 469 13.94 -0.68 16.43
C GLY A 469 15.18 -0.01 15.82
N GLU A 470 15.47 -0.27 14.53
CA GLU A 470 16.59 0.38 13.84
C GLU A 470 16.43 1.90 13.75
N LEU A 471 15.22 2.39 13.47
CA LEU A 471 14.95 3.82 13.42
C LEU A 471 15.13 4.49 14.80
N LEU A 472 14.67 3.82 15.86
CA LEU A 472 14.85 4.27 17.24
C LEU A 472 16.34 4.26 17.64
N ALA A 473 17.12 3.29 17.17
CA ALA A 473 18.57 3.27 17.37
C ALA A 473 19.26 4.46 16.69
N VAL A 474 18.84 4.83 15.47
CA VAL A 474 19.32 6.05 14.79
C VAL A 474 18.93 7.30 15.56
N LYS A 475 17.70 7.36 16.11
CA LYS A 475 17.27 8.45 17.00
C LYS A 475 18.18 8.53 18.23
N ALA A 476 18.40 7.42 18.93
CA ALA A 476 19.23 7.37 20.12
C ALA A 476 20.65 7.89 19.83
N GLN A 477 21.25 7.43 18.73
CA GLN A 477 22.57 7.90 18.31
C GLN A 477 22.59 9.40 17.99
N ALA A 478 21.60 9.90 17.23
CA ALA A 478 21.53 11.29 16.83
C ALA A 478 21.29 12.25 18.01
N GLN A 479 20.63 11.78 19.06
CA GLN A 479 20.32 12.55 20.27
C GLN A 479 21.31 12.30 21.42
N GLY A 480 22.29 11.41 21.24
CA GLY A 480 23.26 11.06 22.28
C GLY A 480 22.68 10.27 23.46
N LEU A 481 21.56 9.57 23.27
CA LEU A 481 20.89 8.78 24.29
C LEU A 481 21.62 7.44 24.50
N LYS A 482 21.79 7.05 25.77
CA LYS A 482 22.36 5.75 26.13
C LYS A 482 21.28 4.66 26.05
N LEU A 483 21.48 3.67 25.18
CA LEU A 483 20.63 2.49 25.14
C LEU A 483 20.80 1.65 26.42
N VAL A 484 19.69 1.24 27.01
CA VAL A 484 19.65 0.36 28.19
C VAL A 484 18.83 -0.89 27.89
N ASP A 485 19.15 -2.00 28.56
CA ASP A 485 18.52 -3.32 28.33
C ASP A 485 17.29 -3.58 29.20
N ILE A 486 17.00 -2.69 30.16
CA ILE A 486 15.87 -2.77 31.07
C ILE A 486 14.89 -1.63 30.79
N PRO A 487 13.57 -1.84 31.00
CA PRO A 487 12.55 -0.82 30.79
C PRO A 487 12.53 0.22 31.93
N GLU A 488 13.72 0.70 32.32
CA GLU A 488 13.97 1.76 33.30
C GLU A 488 14.83 2.82 32.61
N ALA A 489 14.21 3.57 31.69
CA ALA A 489 14.84 4.59 30.87
C ALA A 489 13.97 5.85 30.82
N ASP A 490 14.56 6.98 30.45
CA ASP A 490 13.82 8.23 30.24
C ASP A 490 12.84 8.10 29.06
N GLU A 491 13.24 7.37 28.02
CA GLU A 491 12.38 6.98 26.92
C GLU A 491 12.20 5.47 26.83
N ILE A 492 10.95 4.98 26.84
CA ILE A 492 10.64 3.55 26.80
C ILE A 492 9.77 3.28 25.58
N TYR A 493 10.27 2.46 24.66
CA TYR A 493 9.53 1.98 23.49
C TYR A 493 9.25 0.50 23.64
N THR A 494 8.00 0.15 23.94
CA THR A 494 7.53 -1.22 24.12
C THR A 494 6.85 -1.75 22.85
N ARG A 495 6.62 -3.07 22.79
CA ARG A 495 5.72 -3.66 21.79
C ARG A 495 4.35 -2.98 21.74
N GLU A 496 3.75 -2.68 22.89
CA GLU A 496 2.43 -2.02 22.98
C GLU A 496 2.45 -0.62 22.37
N TRP A 497 3.54 0.13 22.58
CA TRP A 497 3.71 1.44 21.96
C TRP A 497 3.70 1.34 20.42
N ALA A 498 4.35 0.33 19.84
CA ALA A 498 4.40 0.15 18.40
C ALA A 498 3.04 -0.23 17.77
N LEU A 499 2.08 -0.72 18.56
CA LEU A 499 0.71 -0.95 18.10
C LEU A 499 -0.05 0.37 17.85
N ASN A 500 0.40 1.47 18.46
CA ASN A 500 -0.14 2.80 18.20
C ASN A 500 0.47 3.38 16.91
N THR A 501 -0.20 3.14 15.78
CA THR A 501 0.26 3.60 14.46
C THR A 501 0.45 5.11 14.39
N ALA A 502 -0.34 5.89 15.14
CA ALA A 502 -0.20 7.34 15.20
C ALA A 502 1.11 7.75 15.89
N ALA A 503 1.47 7.08 16.99
CA ALA A 503 2.73 7.31 17.70
C ALA A 503 3.96 6.94 16.84
N VAL A 504 3.92 5.78 16.16
CA VAL A 504 4.99 5.38 15.22
C VAL A 504 5.09 6.34 14.04
N THR A 505 3.96 6.84 13.54
CA THR A 505 3.95 7.84 12.46
C THR A 505 4.51 9.18 12.94
N LYS A 506 4.22 9.58 14.17
CA LYS A 506 4.74 10.81 14.79
C LYS A 506 6.27 10.79 14.84
N LEU A 507 6.87 9.65 15.18
CA LEU A 507 8.33 9.44 15.14
C LEU A 507 8.94 9.80 13.76
N LEU A 508 8.18 9.61 12.67
CA LEU A 508 8.62 9.90 11.30
C LEU A 508 8.25 11.29 10.76
N LEU A 509 7.28 11.95 11.35
CA LEU A 509 6.82 13.25 10.86
C LEU A 509 7.54 14.40 11.56
N GLY A 510 8.13 14.16 12.74
CA GLY A 510 8.37 15.25 13.68
C GLY A 510 7.03 15.75 14.24
N ASP A 511 7.07 16.59 15.26
CA ASP A 511 5.88 17.34 15.70
C ASP A 511 5.40 18.34 14.63
#